data_AF-A0A953MZW3-F1
#
_entry.id   AF-A0A953MZW3-F1
#
_cell.length_a   1.000
_cell.length_b   1.000
_cell.length_c   1.000
_cell.angle_alpha   90.00
_cell.angle_beta   90.00
_cell.angle_gamma   90.00
#
_symmetry.space_group_name_H-M   'P 1'
#
loop_
_entity.id
_entity.type
_entity.pdbx_description
1 polymer ?
#
loop_
_entity_poly.entity_id
_entity_poly.type
_entity_poly.pdbx_seq_one_letter_code
_entity_poly.pdbx_strand_id
1 'polypeptide(L)'
;MTQSLSTKILILNLILILLAFIVGFYWNELGFSNHDQNYLALAVIIIFGLSVGGLFAGIVEHNYDQMGAIIGIIGNALLIIISISIFILAIEHV
;
A
#
# COMPACT_ATOMS: atom_id res chain seq x y z
N MET A 1 3.52 -24.72 3.08
CA MET A 1 4.20 -23.52 3.62
C MET A 1 3.12 -22.53 4.03
N THR A 2 3.03 -22.19 5.31
CA THR A 2 2.20 -21.07 5.77
C THR A 2 2.86 -19.77 5.32
N GLN A 3 2.18 -18.96 4.51
CA GLN A 3 2.72 -17.67 4.07
C GLN A 3 2.96 -16.73 5.26
N SER A 4 4.09 -16.03 5.24
CA SER A 4 4.44 -15.02 6.25
C SER A 4 3.40 -13.90 6.31
N LEU A 5 3.14 -13.37 7.51
CA LEU A 5 2.23 -12.25 7.75
C LEU A 5 2.66 -11.03 6.94
N SER A 6 3.97 -10.74 6.87
CA SER A 6 4.51 -9.65 6.05
C SER A 6 4.14 -9.79 4.57
N THR A 7 4.20 -11.01 4.02
CA THR A 7 3.79 -11.30 2.65
C THR A 7 2.29 -11.17 2.46
N LYS A 8 1.49 -11.61 3.45
CA LYS A 8 0.03 -11.43 3.40
C LYS A 8 -0.36 -9.95 3.39
N ILE A 9 0.30 -9.12 4.20
CA ILE A 9 0.10 -7.67 4.22
C ILE A 9 0.49 -7.05 2.88
N LEU A 10 1.61 -7.48 2.29
CA LEU A 10 2.02 -7.04 0.96
C LEU A 10 0.97 -7.37 -0.11
N ILE A 11 0.45 -8.60 -0.12
CA ILE A 11 -0.60 -9.03 -1.06
C ILE A 11 -1.88 -8.20 -0.85
N LEU A 12 -2.27 -7.98 0.40
CA LEU A 12 -3.43 -7.14 0.73
C LEU A 12 -3.26 -5.72 0.18
N ASN A 13 -2.09 -5.11 0.35
CA ASN A 13 -1.80 -3.79 -0.19
C ASN A 13 -1.88 -3.76 -1.73
N LEU A 14 -1.37 -4.78 -2.42
CA LEU A 14 -1.48 -4.89 -3.88
C LEU A 14 -2.94 -4.98 -4.34
N ILE A 15 -3.77 -5.74 -3.61
CA ILE A 15 -5.21 -5.83 -3.88
C ILE A 15 -5.90 -4.47 -3.66
N LEU A 16 -5.56 -3.76 -2.59
CA LEU A 16 -6.11 -2.44 -2.30
C LEU A 16 -5.73 -1.41 -3.37
N ILE A 17 -4.49 -1.45 -3.87
CA ILE A 17 -4.04 -0.59 -4.98
C ILE A 17 -4.88 -0.88 -6.23
N LEU A 18 -5.06 -2.16 -6.58
CA LEU A 18 -5.84 -2.54 -7.76
C LEU A 18 -7.31 -2.12 -7.63
N LEU A 19 -7.90 -2.28 -6.44
CA LEU A 19 -9.25 -1.79 -6.15
C LEU A 19 -9.34 -0.26 -6.26
N ALA A 20 -8.35 0.47 -5.73
CA ALA A 20 -8.32 1.93 -5.84
C ALA A 20 -8.26 2.40 -7.29
N PHE A 21 -7.51 1.69 -8.15
CA PHE A 21 -7.48 1.94 -9.59
C PHE A 21 -8.84 1.70 -10.27
N ILE A 22 -9.51 0.59 -9.95
CA ILE A 22 -10.85 0.29 -10.48
C ILE A 22 -11.84 1.39 -10.08
N VAL A 23 -11.86 1.76 -8.80
CA VAL A 23 -12.72 2.84 -8.29
C VAL A 23 -12.40 4.16 -8.97
N GLY A 24 -11.12 4.46 -9.20
CA GLY A 24 -10.70 5.63 -9.96
C GLY A 24 -11.19 5.63 -11.41
N PHE A 25 -11.22 4.47 -12.08
CA PHE A 25 -11.69 4.36 -13.46
C PHE A 25 -13.19 4.65 -13.60
N TYR A 26 -13.99 4.23 -12.63
CA TYR A 26 -15.45 4.44 -12.64
C TYR A 26 -15.88 5.67 -11.84
N TRP A 27 -14.94 6.51 -11.40
CA TRP A 27 -15.25 7.60 -10.46
C TRP A 27 -16.24 8.61 -11.04
N ASN A 28 -16.04 9.01 -12.30
CA ASN A 28 -16.92 9.95 -12.99
C ASN A 28 -18.27 9.30 -13.36
N GLU A 29 -18.24 8.02 -13.72
CA GLU A 29 -19.41 7.20 -14.07
C GLU A 29 -20.32 6.96 -12.85
N LEU A 30 -19.74 6.96 -11.65
CA LEU A 30 -20.45 6.91 -10.37
C LEU A 30 -21.04 8.29 -9.96
N GLY A 31 -20.80 9.34 -10.76
CA GLY A 31 -21.35 10.67 -10.53
C GLY A 31 -20.56 11.52 -9.54
N PHE A 32 -19.34 11.11 -9.17
CA PHE A 32 -18.45 11.91 -8.32
C PHE A 32 -17.65 12.90 -9.15
N SER A 33 -17.32 14.07 -8.57
CA SER A 33 -16.58 15.10 -9.27
C SER A 33 -15.07 14.83 -9.24
N ASN A 34 -14.34 15.30 -10.26
CA ASN A 34 -12.87 15.23 -10.29
C ASN A 34 -12.19 16.06 -9.17
N HIS A 35 -12.93 16.91 -8.44
CA HIS A 35 -12.40 17.65 -7.30
C HIS A 35 -12.41 16.83 -6.01
N ASP A 36 -13.09 15.69 -5.99
CA ASP A 36 -13.20 14.83 -4.80
C ASP A 36 -12.05 13.84 -4.65
N GLN A 37 -10.87 14.07 -5.26
CA GLN A 37 -9.71 13.16 -5.24
C GLN A 37 -9.14 12.82 -3.84
N ASN A 38 -9.72 13.38 -2.77
CA ASN A 38 -9.40 13.06 -1.37
C ASN A 38 -9.49 11.55 -1.06
N TYR A 39 -10.29 10.76 -1.78
CA TYR A 39 -10.36 9.30 -1.59
C TYR A 39 -9.06 8.58 -1.97
N LEU A 40 -8.36 9.05 -3.02
CA LEU A 40 -7.06 8.47 -3.42
C LEU A 40 -6.01 8.76 -2.34
N ALA A 41 -6.00 9.97 -1.79
CA ALA A 41 -5.12 10.33 -0.68
C ALA A 41 -5.38 9.44 0.55
N LEU A 42 -6.66 9.19 0.88
CA LEU A 42 -7.04 8.31 1.98
C LEU A 42 -6.59 6.86 1.74
N ALA A 43 -6.73 6.35 0.51
CA ALA A 43 -6.23 5.03 0.13
C ALA A 43 -4.72 4.92 0.30
N VAL A 44 -3.96 5.95 -0.12
CA VAL A 44 -2.50 6.01 0.04
C VAL A 44 -2.09 5.99 1.51
N ILE A 45 -2.80 6.71 2.39
CA ILE A 45 -2.54 6.71 3.84
C ILE A 45 -2.77 5.32 4.45
N ILE A 46 -3.85 4.64 4.06
CA ILE A 46 -4.15 3.28 4.53
C ILE A 46 -3.07 2.30 4.07
N ILE A 47 -2.69 2.35 2.79
CA ILE A 47 -1.63 1.50 2.23
C ILE A 47 -0.29 1.77 2.93
N PHE A 48 0.03 3.03 3.21
CA PHE A 48 1.23 3.41 3.96
C PHE A 48 1.23 2.80 5.37
N GLY A 49 0.15 2.97 6.14
CA GLY A 49 0.04 2.42 7.49
C GLY A 49 0.15 0.88 7.51
N LEU A 50 -0.54 0.21 6.59
CA LEU A 50 -0.43 -1.24 6.42
C LEU A 50 0.99 -1.67 6.04
N SER A 51 1.64 -0.94 5.13
CA SER A 51 3.01 -1.25 4.70
C SER A 51 4.02 -1.12 5.84
N VAL A 52 3.89 -0.10 6.69
CA VAL A 52 4.70 0.03 7.92
C VAL A 52 4.49 -1.18 8.83
N GLY A 53 3.24 -1.59 9.05
CA GLY A 53 2.92 -2.81 9.80
C GLY A 53 3.50 -4.08 9.18
N GLY A 54 3.47 -4.20 7.85
CA GLY A 54 4.05 -5.31 7.09
C GLY A 54 5.56 -5.39 7.22
N LEU A 55 6.24 -4.23 7.30
CA LEU A 55 7.68 -4.15 7.50
C LEU A 55 8.07 -4.63 8.90
N PHE A 56 7.38 -4.17 9.95
CA PHE A 56 7.59 -4.67 11.31
C PHE A 56 7.28 -6.17 11.45
N ALA A 57 6.19 -6.64 10.85
CA ALA A 57 5.86 -8.07 10.82
C ALA A 57 6.99 -8.89 10.19
N GLY A 58 7.56 -8.41 9.08
CA GLY A 58 8.66 -9.08 8.41
C GLY A 58 9.93 -9.15 9.25
N ILE A 59 10.27 -8.08 9.99
CA ILE A 59 11.41 -8.08 10.91
C ILE A 59 11.25 -9.15 12.00
N VAL A 60 10.06 -9.28 12.57
CA VAL A 60 9.76 -10.29 13.61
C VAL A 60 9.81 -11.70 13.03
N GLU A 61 9.27 -11.89 11.82
CA GLU A 61 9.19 -13.18 11.14
C GLU A 61 10.52 -13.68 10.57
N HIS A 62 11.52 -12.80 10.42
CA HIS A 62 12.83 -13.15 9.86
C HIS A 62 13.49 -14.32 10.63
N ASN A 63 13.23 -14.45 11.93
CA ASN A 63 13.77 -15.52 12.76
C ASN A 63 13.17 -16.91 12.47
N TYR A 64 12.03 -16.99 11.78
CA TYR A 64 11.26 -18.24 11.59
C TYR A 64 11.03 -18.58 10.11
N ASP A 65 10.91 -17.58 9.23
CA ASP A 65 10.77 -17.76 7.78
C ASP A 65 11.60 -16.70 7.04
N GLN A 66 12.86 -17.02 6.75
CA GLN A 66 13.79 -16.04 6.15
C GLN A 66 13.33 -15.56 4.78
N MET A 67 12.93 -16.48 3.88
CA MET A 67 12.65 -16.11 2.49
C MET A 67 11.32 -15.34 2.38
N GLY A 68 10.27 -15.77 3.09
CA GLY A 68 9.00 -15.07 3.13
C GLY A 68 9.09 -13.72 3.84
N ALA A 69 9.90 -13.61 4.90
CA ALA A 69 10.14 -12.34 5.58
C ALA A 69 10.88 -11.35 4.69
N ILE A 70 11.94 -11.76 3.98
CA ILE A 70 12.73 -10.87 3.10
C ILE A 70 11.84 -10.28 2.00
N ILE A 71 11.04 -11.11 1.32
CA ILE A 71 10.12 -10.65 0.27
C ILE A 71 9.12 -9.64 0.83
N GLY A 72 8.53 -9.95 2.00
CA GLY A 72 7.59 -9.07 2.67
C GLY A 72 8.23 -7.73 3.09
N ILE A 73 9.43 -7.74 3.66
CA ILE A 73 10.16 -6.51 4.06
C ILE A 73 10.44 -5.65 2.82
N ILE A 74 11.04 -6.22 1.77
CA ILE A 74 11.41 -5.47 0.57
C ILE A 74 10.17 -4.88 -0.11
N GLY A 75 9.11 -5.68 -0.27
CA GLY A 75 7.88 -5.22 -0.91
C GLY A 75 7.19 -4.10 -0.12
N ASN A 76 7.06 -4.26 1.20
CA ASN A 76 6.45 -3.23 2.03
C ASN A 76 7.33 -1.96 2.12
N ALA A 77 8.65 -2.09 2.12
CA ALA A 77 9.57 -0.94 2.06
C ALA A 77 9.42 -0.16 0.74
N LEU A 78 9.30 -0.85 -0.39
CA LEU A 78 9.03 -0.22 -1.68
C LEU A 78 7.69 0.53 -1.68
N LEU A 79 6.64 -0.07 -1.13
CA LEU A 79 5.33 0.59 -1.02
C LEU A 79 5.40 1.85 -0.16
N ILE A 80 6.14 1.82 0.96
CA ILE A 80 6.38 3.01 1.78
C ILE A 80 7.05 4.13 0.97
N ILE A 81 8.10 3.81 0.20
CA ILE A 81 8.82 4.78 -0.63
C ILE A 81 7.88 5.36 -1.70
N ILE A 82 7.06 4.53 -2.34
CA ILE A 82 6.07 4.96 -3.33
C ILE A 82 5.04 5.89 -2.70
N SER A 83 4.47 5.51 -1.55
CA SER A 83 3.50 6.33 -0.82
C SER A 83 4.07 7.69 -0.43
N ILE A 84 5.31 7.74 0.08
CA ILE A 84 5.98 9.01 0.43
C ILE A 84 6.22 9.86 -0.81
N SER A 85 6.68 9.26 -1.92
CA SER A 85 6.91 9.97 -3.18
C SER A 85 5.62 10.62 -3.71
N ILE A 86 4.50 9.88 -3.69
CA ILE A 86 3.19 10.39 -4.07
C ILE A 86 2.77 11.56 -3.17
N PHE A 87 3.02 11.44 -1.85
CA PHE A 87 2.67 12.48 -0.90
C PHE A 87 3.47 13.78 -1.13
N ILE A 88 4.77 13.67 -1.41
CA ILE A 88 5.63 14.83 -1.74
C ILE A 88 5.12 15.52 -3.02
N LEU A 89 4.88 14.76 -4.09
CA LEU A 89 4.35 15.31 -5.34
C LEU A 89 2.99 15.98 -5.15
N ALA A 90 2.12 15.41 -4.30
CA ALA A 90 0.83 15.99 -3.99
C ALA A 90 0.99 17.35 -3.27
N ILE A 91 1.95 17.49 -2.34
CA ILE A 91 2.22 18.76 -1.66
C ILE A 91 2.82 19.80 -2.60
N GLU A 92 3.75 19.40 -3.49
CA GLU A 92 4.39 20.33 -4.44
C GLU A 92 3.43 20.90 -5.50
N HIS A 93 2.31 20.23 -5.74
CA HIS A 93 1.29 20.64 -6.71
C HIS A 93 0.02 21.26 -6.09
N VAL A 94 0.01 21.52 -4.78
CA VAL A 94 -1.02 22.27 -4.05
C VAL A 94 -0.54 23.70 -3.83
#